data_AF-A0A6J6PPS8-F1
#
_entry.id   AF-A0A6J6PPS8-F1
#
_cell.length_a   1.000
_cell.length_b   1.000
_cell.length_c   1.000
_cell.angle_alpha   90.00
_cell.angle_beta   90.00
_cell.angle_gamma   90.00
#
_symmetry.space_group_name_H-M   'P 1'
#
loop_
_entity.id
_entity.type
_entity.pdbx_description
1 polymer ?
#
loop_
_entity_poly.entity_id
_entity_poly.type
_entity_poly.pdbx_seq_one_letter_code
_entity_poly.pdbx_strand_id
1 'polypeptide(L)'
;MVPDEVQIELAHRFAPDRSSDQAEQHVRNLLEPFLQDGDQVELLDLSPAAYPAVDHPCIAALIERHDLGVLGKLGWTDVARFADRGVPAVNFGPGDSALAHTAQEHLFGESLARTFAALDDLLRFGP
;
A
#
# COMPACT_ATOMS: atom_id res chain seq x y z
N MET A 1 11.03 -41.45 -3.35
CA MET A 1 11.68 -40.52 -4.29
C MET A 1 12.02 -39.27 -3.52
N VAL A 2 13.26 -38.77 -3.62
CA VAL A 2 13.68 -37.48 -3.05
C VAL A 2 13.57 -36.45 -4.17
N PRO A 3 12.94 -35.28 -3.95
CA PRO A 3 12.84 -34.24 -4.99
C PRO A 3 14.22 -33.69 -5.34
N ASP A 4 14.42 -33.40 -6.63
CA ASP A 4 15.63 -32.84 -7.22
C ASP A 4 15.63 -31.30 -7.24
N GLU A 5 14.45 -30.67 -7.19
CA GLU A 5 14.30 -29.21 -7.15
C GLU A 5 13.15 -28.79 -6.23
N VAL A 6 13.29 -27.61 -5.61
CA VAL A 6 12.21 -26.89 -4.93
C VAL A 6 12.27 -25.41 -5.30
N GLN A 7 11.11 -24.81 -5.55
CA GLN A 7 10.97 -23.37 -5.78
C GLN A 7 10.10 -22.77 -4.69
N ILE A 8 10.50 -21.59 -4.20
CA ILE A 8 9.79 -20.87 -3.13
C ILE A 8 9.64 -19.41 -3.55
N GLU A 9 8.40 -18.93 -3.55
CA GLU A 9 8.10 -17.51 -3.73
C GLU A 9 7.92 -16.83 -2.37
N LEU A 10 8.67 -15.75 -2.14
CA LEU A 10 8.64 -14.99 -0.90
C LEU A 10 8.07 -13.59 -1.14
N ALA A 11 6.90 -13.32 -0.56
CA ALA A 11 6.30 -12.00 -0.58
C ALA A 11 6.71 -11.19 0.66
N HIS A 12 7.65 -10.25 0.50
CA HIS A 12 8.05 -9.33 1.55
C HIS A 12 7.33 -7.98 1.42
N ARG A 13 6.62 -7.55 2.47
CA ARG A 13 6.04 -6.21 2.58
C ARG A 13 6.87 -5.36 3.52
N PHE A 14 7.18 -4.14 3.11
CA PHE A 14 7.95 -3.19 3.91
C PHE A 14 7.21 -1.86 4.05
N ALA A 15 7.41 -1.21 5.20
CA ALA A 15 6.91 0.13 5.46
C ALA A 15 7.75 1.18 4.70
N PRO A 16 7.26 2.41 4.52
CA PRO A 16 8.02 3.47 3.85
C PRO A 16 9.22 3.97 4.66
N ASP A 17 9.56 3.33 5.78
CA ASP A 17 10.72 3.62 6.63
C ASP A 17 12.07 3.19 6.04
N ARG A 18 12.04 2.50 4.89
CA ARG A 18 13.22 2.00 4.19
C ARG A 18 13.05 2.11 2.67
N SER A 19 14.16 2.16 1.94
CA SER A 19 14.15 2.09 0.49
C SER A 19 13.87 0.67 -0.01
N SER A 20 13.46 0.56 -1.28
CA SER A 20 13.32 -0.72 -1.96
C SER A 20 14.61 -1.57 -1.92
N ASP A 21 15.77 -0.96 -2.13
CA ASP A 21 17.07 -1.66 -2.06
C ASP A 21 17.34 -2.19 -0.65
N GLN A 22 17.00 -1.42 0.39
CA GLN A 22 17.13 -1.88 1.78
C GLN A 22 16.18 -3.03 2.09
N ALA A 23 14.98 -3.03 1.52
CA ALA A 23 14.01 -4.11 1.67
C ALA A 23 14.46 -5.39 0.95
N GLU A 24 14.97 -5.29 -0.28
CA GLU A 24 15.53 -6.44 -1.01
C GLU A 24 16.75 -7.01 -0.27
N GLN A 25 17.69 -6.15 0.13
CA GLN A 25 18.89 -6.59 0.84
C GLN A 25 18.55 -7.25 2.17
N HIS A 26 17.51 -6.78 2.87
CA HIS A 26 17.03 -7.43 4.09
C HIS A 26 16.60 -8.87 3.84
N VAL A 27 15.84 -9.13 2.76
CA VAL A 27 15.44 -10.49 2.38
C VAL A 27 16.65 -11.33 1.98
N ARG A 28 17.58 -10.78 1.20
CA ARG A 28 18.80 -11.50 0.80
C ARG A 28 19.64 -11.90 2.02
N ASN A 29 19.84 -10.99 2.97
CA ASN A 29 20.56 -11.26 4.21
C ASN A 29 19.84 -12.30 5.09
N LEU A 30 18.50 -12.31 5.08
CA LEU A 30 17.72 -13.30 5.81
C LEU A 30 17.90 -14.71 5.23
N LEU A 31 18.05 -14.81 3.91
CA LEU A 31 18.20 -16.09 3.21
C LEU A 31 19.63 -16.61 3.20
N GLU A 32 20.63 -15.72 3.21
CA GLU A 32 22.06 -16.06 3.10
C GLU A 32 22.50 -17.27 3.95
N PRO A 33 22.12 -17.41 5.24
CA PRO A 33 22.55 -18.55 6.06
C PRO A 33 21.97 -19.91 5.63
N PHE A 34 20.95 -19.91 4.76
CA PHE A 34 20.22 -21.10 4.32
C PHE A 34 20.55 -21.51 2.88
N LEU A 35 21.25 -20.66 2.13
CA LEU A 35 21.61 -20.93 0.74
C LEU A 35 22.90 -21.77 0.66
N GLN A 36 22.93 -22.69 -0.30
CA GLN A 36 24.06 -23.54 -0.63
C GLN A 36 24.56 -23.24 -2.05
N ASP A 37 25.73 -23.79 -2.39
CA ASP A 37 26.27 -23.69 -3.75
C ASP A 37 25.28 -24.26 -4.78
N GLY A 38 24.83 -23.41 -5.70
CA GLY A 38 23.86 -23.76 -6.75
C GLY A 38 22.45 -23.19 -6.51
N ASP A 39 22.14 -22.76 -5.30
CA ASP A 39 20.86 -22.08 -5.01
C ASP A 39 20.81 -20.69 -5.64
N GLN A 40 19.62 -20.26 -6.06
CA GLN A 40 19.40 -18.98 -6.74
C GLN A 40 18.33 -18.15 -6.03
N VAL A 41 18.57 -16.84 -5.98
CA VAL A 41 17.59 -15.87 -5.46
C VAL A 41 17.39 -14.76 -6.49
N GLU A 42 16.24 -14.81 -7.15
CA GLU A 42 15.81 -13.84 -8.14
C GLU A 42 14.75 -12.89 -7.56
N LEU A 43 14.85 -11.60 -7.91
CA LEU A 43 13.81 -10.63 -7.62
C LEU A 43 12.78 -10.66 -8.75
N LEU A 44 11.58 -11.14 -8.46
CA LEU A 44 10.51 -11.26 -9.47
C LEU A 44 9.71 -9.97 -9.65
N ASP A 45 9.41 -9.27 -8.55
CA ASP A 45 8.65 -8.02 -8.57
C ASP A 45 9.10 -7.11 -7.43
N LEU A 46 9.02 -5.80 -7.67
CA LEU A 46 9.36 -4.77 -6.72
C LEU A 46 8.41 -3.58 -6.84
N SER A 47 7.72 -3.31 -5.74
CA SER A 47 6.75 -2.24 -5.63
C SER A 47 7.12 -1.31 -4.47
N PRO A 48 7.44 -0.02 -4.72
CA PRO A 48 7.90 0.89 -3.67
C PRO A 48 6.79 1.21 -2.66
N ALA A 49 7.18 1.41 -1.40
CA ALA A 49 6.28 1.93 -0.38
C ALA A 49 6.09 3.44 -0.53
N ALA A 50 5.03 3.99 0.09
CA ALA A 50 4.82 5.43 0.16
C ALA A 50 4.33 5.88 1.53
N TYR A 51 4.84 7.03 1.97
CA TYR A 51 4.30 7.74 3.11
C TYR A 51 2.94 8.35 2.78
N PRO A 52 1.95 8.26 3.67
CA PRO A 52 0.69 8.97 3.50
C PRO A 52 0.94 10.46 3.69
N ALA A 53 0.59 11.28 2.70
CA ALA A 53 0.87 12.71 2.72
C ALA A 53 -0.12 13.52 3.58
N VAL A 54 -0.32 13.11 4.84
CA VAL A 54 -1.35 13.65 5.75
C VAL A 54 -1.15 15.13 6.09
N ASP A 55 0.08 15.63 6.02
CA ASP A 55 0.41 17.02 6.29
C ASP A 55 0.13 17.95 5.10
N HIS A 56 -0.24 17.41 3.94
CA HIS A 56 -0.62 18.24 2.79
C HIS A 56 -1.93 18.98 3.08
N PRO A 57 -2.05 20.29 2.81
CA PRO A 57 -3.21 21.09 3.22
C PRO A 57 -4.55 20.50 2.78
N CYS A 58 -4.67 20.01 1.54
CA CYS A 58 -5.92 19.41 1.06
C CYS A 58 -6.28 18.11 1.79
N ILE A 59 -5.27 17.33 2.20
CA ILE A 59 -5.48 16.04 2.88
C ILE A 59 -5.81 16.29 4.36
N ALA A 60 -5.10 17.23 5.00
CA ALA A 60 -5.41 17.67 6.36
C ALA A 60 -6.85 18.21 6.47
N ALA A 61 -7.26 19.09 5.54
CA ALA A 61 -8.62 19.62 5.49
C ALA A 61 -9.68 18.52 5.32
N LEU A 62 -9.41 17.53 4.45
CA LEU A 62 -10.29 16.38 4.25
C LEU A 62 -10.47 15.58 5.55
N ILE A 63 -9.38 15.34 6.29
CA ILE A 63 -9.38 14.61 7.56
C ILE A 63 -10.15 15.39 8.62
N GLU A 64 -9.83 16.66 8.83
CA GLU A 64 -10.36 17.48 9.92
C GLU A 64 -11.84 17.81 9.75
N ARG A 65 -12.28 18.16 8.53
CA ARG A 65 -13.67 18.58 8.28
C ARG A 65 -14.66 17.42 8.34
N HIS A 66 -14.20 16.20 8.09
CA HIS A 66 -15.04 14.99 8.00
C HIS A 66 -14.76 13.95 9.08
N ASP A 67 -13.92 14.30 10.07
CA ASP A 67 -13.52 13.45 11.21
C ASP A 67 -13.07 12.04 10.76
N LEU A 68 -12.13 12.01 9.80
CA LEU A 68 -11.70 10.77 9.16
C LEU A 68 -10.59 10.07 9.95
N GLY A 69 -10.77 8.79 10.23
CA GLY A 69 -9.70 7.95 10.78
C GLY A 69 -8.57 7.71 9.76
N VAL A 70 -7.32 7.90 10.18
CA VAL A 70 -6.13 7.64 9.37
C VAL A 70 -5.52 6.29 9.76
N LEU A 71 -5.33 5.41 8.78
CA LEU A 71 -4.72 4.09 8.96
C LEU A 71 -3.63 3.85 7.91
N GLY A 72 -2.66 3.00 8.25
CA GLY A 72 -1.66 2.53 7.29
C GLY A 72 -2.29 1.58 6.26
N LYS A 73 -2.11 1.87 4.96
CA LYS A 73 -2.50 0.93 3.91
C LYS A 73 -1.44 -0.18 3.83
N LEU A 74 -1.82 -1.40 4.19
CA LEU A 74 -0.93 -2.57 4.16
C LEU A 74 -0.78 -3.18 2.76
N GLY A 75 -1.70 -2.83 1.85
CA GLY A 75 -1.65 -3.16 0.42
C GLY A 75 -0.80 -2.16 -0.37
N TRP A 76 -0.26 -2.60 -1.51
CA TRP A 76 0.33 -1.65 -2.47
C TRP A 76 -0.78 -1.02 -3.33
N THR A 77 -0.61 0.26 -3.69
CA THR A 77 -1.55 1.03 -4.53
C THR A 77 -0.78 2.07 -5.33
N ASP A 78 -1.40 2.67 -6.35
CA ASP A 78 -0.79 3.71 -7.17
C ASP A 78 -0.37 4.97 -6.41
N VAL A 79 -0.78 5.15 -5.14
CA VAL A 79 -0.24 6.18 -4.23
C VAL A 79 1.29 6.20 -4.25
N ALA A 80 1.94 5.03 -4.33
CA ALA A 80 3.39 4.97 -4.43
C ALA A 80 3.96 5.60 -5.71
N ARG A 81 3.26 5.46 -6.85
CA ARG A 81 3.68 6.06 -8.12
C ARG A 81 3.50 7.58 -8.13
N PHE A 82 2.52 8.11 -7.40
CA PHE A 82 2.32 9.55 -7.20
C PHE A 82 3.42 10.12 -6.30
N ALA A 83 3.69 9.46 -5.17
CA ALA A 83 4.73 9.88 -4.24
C ALA A 83 6.13 9.92 -4.90
N ASP A 84 6.47 8.91 -5.71
CA ASP A 84 7.72 8.87 -6.49
C ASP A 84 7.87 10.04 -7.48
N ARG A 85 6.74 10.61 -7.93
CA ARG A 85 6.70 11.80 -8.78
C ARG A 85 6.58 13.11 -8.00
N GLY A 86 6.71 13.07 -6.68
CA GLY A 86 6.56 14.24 -5.81
C GLY A 86 5.12 14.75 -5.69
N VAL A 87 4.12 13.92 -6.03
CA VAL A 87 2.70 14.26 -5.89
C VAL A 87 2.16 13.69 -4.57
N PRO A 88 1.76 14.55 -3.61
CA PRO A 88 1.11 14.11 -2.37
C PRO A 88 -0.14 13.28 -2.65
N ALA A 89 -0.23 12.09 -2.05
CA ALA A 89 -1.34 11.17 -2.30
C ALA A 89 -1.71 10.35 -1.07
N VAL A 90 -2.98 9.94 -1.01
CA VAL A 90 -3.56 9.03 -0.01
C VAL A 90 -4.60 8.13 -0.67
N ASN A 91 -4.91 7.00 -0.03
CA ASN A 91 -6.06 6.18 -0.40
C ASN A 91 -7.29 6.68 0.37
N PHE A 92 -8.34 7.05 -0.35
CA PHE A 92 -9.62 7.46 0.25
C PHE A 92 -10.78 6.94 -0.59
N GLY A 93 -11.71 6.22 0.04
CA GLY A 93 -12.84 5.60 -0.65
C GLY A 93 -13.79 4.88 0.31
N PRO A 94 -15.00 4.51 -0.16
CA PRO A 94 -15.99 3.83 0.66
C PRO A 94 -15.73 2.32 0.72
N GLY A 95 -16.31 1.69 1.75
CA GLY A 95 -16.38 0.23 1.86
C GLY A 95 -15.14 -0.42 2.48
N ASP A 96 -15.21 -1.74 2.63
CA ASP A 96 -14.10 -2.55 3.14
C ASP A 96 -13.29 -3.12 1.97
N SER A 97 -12.04 -2.69 1.86
CA SER A 97 -11.14 -3.19 0.81
C SER A 97 -10.81 -4.68 0.93
N ALA A 98 -11.05 -5.32 2.09
CA ALA A 98 -10.88 -6.76 2.26
C ALA A 98 -11.95 -7.59 1.52
N LEU A 99 -13.08 -6.98 1.16
CA LEU A 99 -14.16 -7.63 0.41
C LEU A 99 -14.02 -7.49 -1.11
N ALA A 100 -13.08 -6.65 -1.58
CA ALA A 100 -12.86 -6.44 -3.00
C ALA A 100 -12.49 -7.77 -3.69
N HIS A 101 -13.04 -7.99 -4.89
CA HIS A 101 -12.85 -9.21 -5.68
C HIS A 101 -13.32 -10.51 -5.01
N THR A 102 -14.20 -10.41 -4.01
CA THR A 102 -14.86 -11.57 -3.40
C THR A 102 -16.31 -11.65 -3.87
N ALA A 103 -16.95 -12.82 -3.70
CA ALA A 103 -18.39 -12.95 -3.96
C ALA A 103 -19.25 -12.08 -3.01
N GLN A 104 -18.65 -11.58 -1.93
CA GLN A 104 -19.25 -10.73 -0.91
C GLN A 104 -18.87 -9.26 -1.09
N GLU A 105 -18.42 -8.84 -2.27
CA GLU A 105 -18.12 -7.43 -2.54
C GLU A 105 -19.41 -6.59 -2.45
N HIS A 106 -19.51 -5.80 -1.38
CA HIS A 106 -20.63 -4.87 -1.15
C HIS A 106 -20.16 -3.69 -0.31
N LEU A 107 -20.98 -2.64 -0.27
CA LEU A 107 -20.80 -1.48 0.59
C LEU A 107 -22.16 -0.91 0.99
N PHE A 108 -22.18 -0.14 2.08
CA PHE A 108 -23.38 0.55 2.52
C PHE A 108 -23.56 1.86 1.73
N GLY A 109 -24.78 2.15 1.29
CA GLY A 109 -25.07 3.41 0.58
C GLY A 109 -24.67 4.66 1.38
N GLU A 110 -24.71 4.58 2.71
CA GLU A 110 -24.23 5.64 3.60
C GLU A 110 -22.73 5.91 3.47
N SER A 111 -21.88 4.87 3.35
CA SER A 111 -20.43 5.07 3.22
C SER A 111 -20.08 5.72 1.88
N LEU A 112 -20.81 5.38 0.82
CA LEU A 112 -20.71 6.04 -0.48
C LEU A 112 -21.12 7.51 -0.39
N ALA A 113 -22.27 7.81 0.23
CA ALA A 113 -22.75 9.18 0.39
C ALA A 113 -21.80 10.05 1.23
N ARG A 114 -21.24 9.51 2.32
CA ARG A 114 -20.24 10.18 3.15
C ARG A 114 -18.95 10.48 2.38
N THR A 115 -18.46 9.50 1.62
CA THR A 115 -17.25 9.69 0.80
C THR A 115 -17.47 10.77 -0.26
N PHE A 116 -18.63 10.75 -0.93
CA PHE A 116 -18.99 11.77 -1.90
C PHE A 116 -19.05 13.17 -1.27
N ALA A 117 -19.72 13.31 -0.13
CA ALA A 117 -19.82 14.59 0.56
C ALA A 117 -18.44 15.16 0.94
N ALA A 118 -17.51 14.30 1.39
CA ALA A 118 -16.15 14.71 1.70
C ALA A 118 -15.36 15.20 0.49
N LEU A 119 -15.49 14.51 -0.66
CA LEU A 119 -14.86 14.92 -1.91
C LEU A 119 -15.48 16.21 -2.48
N ASP A 120 -16.81 16.33 -2.46
CA ASP A 120 -17.52 17.52 -2.97
C ASP A 120 -17.18 18.76 -2.13
N ASP A 121 -17.14 18.64 -0.81
CA ASP A 121 -16.70 19.70 0.11
C ASP A 121 -15.28 20.18 -0.21
N LEU A 122 -14.32 19.25 -0.32
CA LEU A 122 -12.93 19.60 -0.63
C LEU A 122 -12.79 20.29 -2.01
N LEU A 123 -13.54 19.83 -3.03
CA LEU A 123 -13.50 20.41 -4.37
C LEU A 123 -14.12 21.82 -4.44
N ARG A 124 -15.13 22.10 -3.61
CA ARG A 124 -15.81 23.41 -3.59
C ARG A 124 -15.07 24.45 -2.77
N PHE A 125 -14.49 24.04 -1.66
CA PHE A 125 -13.95 24.97 -0.66
C PHE A 125 -12.43 24.93 -0.56
N GLY A 126 -11.77 23.97 -1.20
CA GLY A 126 -10.32 23.81 -1.14
C GLY A 126 -9.83 23.38 0.25
N PRO A 127 -8.51 23.43 0.49
CA PRO A 127 -7.91 23.20 1.80
C PRO A 127 -8.37 24.24 2.83
#